data_AF-A0A818H2B7-F1
#
_entry.id   AF-A0A818H2B7-F1
#
_cell.length_a   1.000
_cell.length_b   1.000
_cell.length_c   1.000
_cell.angle_alpha   90.00
_cell.angle_beta   90.00
_cell.angle_gamma   90.00
#
_symmetry.space_group_name_H-M   'P 1'
#
loop_
_entity.id
_entity.type
_entity.pdbx_description
1 polymer ?
#
loop_
_entity_poly.entity_id
_entity_poly.type
_entity_poly.pdbx_seq_one_letter_code
_entity_poly.pdbx_strand_id
1 'polypeptide(L)'
;MGAQYSSLNELKSNEYLSRFVSEEIISVNDPFWNQFLSFRLQSPFTTAHSKLIDESCSIFLQQFEANNPKTNNYGTLIEVFIRLATAVRDECDDNIVTWQTYSALFILRCITKYFIEIDSEQNLYPYFLPQDNSDRVSLLSFFVDNLFRTTIAIPVESYSYALHLEVLNTLLSLLSIQMCAKEAALISAIYSIFMHRL
;
A
#
# COMPACT_ATOMS: atom_id res chain seq x y z
N MET A 1 6.74 -14.51 22.40
CA MET A 1 6.57 -15.32 21.17
C MET A 1 7.25 -14.56 20.05
N GLY A 2 8.23 -15.18 19.39
CA GLY A 2 9.22 -14.49 18.56
C GLY A 2 8.62 -13.93 17.28
N ALA A 3 8.73 -12.62 17.09
CA ALA A 3 8.52 -12.02 15.79
C ALA A 3 9.64 -12.51 14.87
N GLN A 4 9.31 -13.34 13.89
CA GLN A 4 10.25 -13.74 12.85
C GLN A 4 10.54 -12.50 11.99
N TYR A 5 11.76 -11.98 12.10
CA TYR A 5 12.31 -11.08 11.09
C TYR A 5 12.64 -11.95 9.91
N SER A 6 11.94 -11.73 8.82
CA SER A 6 12.17 -12.53 7.64
C SER A 6 13.36 -11.95 6.91
N SER A 7 14.38 -12.77 6.69
CA SER A 7 15.50 -12.33 5.88
C SER A 7 15.01 -12.01 4.46
N LEU A 8 15.65 -11.07 3.76
CA LEU A 8 15.34 -10.78 2.36
C LEU A 8 15.41 -12.05 1.46
N ASN A 9 16.17 -13.07 1.90
CA ASN A 9 16.27 -14.35 1.23
C ASN A 9 14.99 -15.20 1.38
N GLU A 10 14.27 -15.07 2.49
CA GLU A 10 13.02 -15.80 2.76
C GLU A 10 11.81 -15.17 2.05
N LEU A 11 11.92 -13.91 1.60
CA LEU A 11 10.86 -13.25 0.82
C LEU A 11 10.50 -14.05 -0.43
N LYS A 12 11.51 -14.62 -1.12
CA LYS A 12 11.32 -15.37 -2.38
C LYS A 12 10.51 -16.65 -2.21
N SER A 13 10.45 -17.20 -1.00
CA SER A 13 9.71 -18.42 -0.66
C SER A 13 8.50 -18.14 0.24
N ASN A 14 8.07 -16.88 0.35
CA ASN A 14 6.97 -16.51 1.24
C ASN A 14 5.63 -16.91 0.63
N GLU A 15 5.01 -17.94 1.21
CA GLU A 15 3.72 -18.48 0.77
C GLU A 15 2.58 -17.45 0.80
N TYR A 16 2.62 -16.48 1.73
CA TYR A 16 1.63 -15.42 1.81
C TYR A 16 1.76 -14.42 0.67
N LEU A 17 2.99 -14.07 0.27
CA LEU A 17 3.22 -13.25 -0.92
C LEU A 17 2.79 -14.00 -2.18
N SER A 18 3.15 -15.28 -2.29
CA SER A 18 2.71 -16.13 -3.41
C SER A 18 1.19 -16.18 -3.52
N ARG A 19 0.46 -16.33 -2.41
CA ARG A 19 -1.01 -16.32 -2.40
C ARG A 19 -1.57 -14.96 -2.79
N PHE A 20 -1.03 -13.87 -2.22
CA PHE A 20 -1.46 -12.50 -2.53
C PHE A 20 -1.35 -12.16 -4.02
N VAL A 21 -0.28 -12.63 -4.69
CA VAL A 21 -0.07 -12.39 -6.13
C VAL A 21 -0.63 -13.46 -7.06
N SER A 22 -1.33 -14.44 -6.52
CA SER A 22 -1.95 -15.52 -7.31
C SER A 22 -3.22 -15.05 -8.05
N GLU A 23 -3.88 -15.98 -8.74
CA GLU A 23 -5.19 -15.74 -9.37
C GLU A 23 -6.36 -15.81 -8.37
N GLU A 24 -6.07 -16.04 -7.08
CA GLU A 24 -7.08 -16.07 -6.03
C GLU A 24 -7.60 -14.66 -5.69
N ILE A 25 -8.92 -14.50 -5.67
CA ILE A 25 -9.58 -13.30 -5.13
C ILE A 25 -9.63 -13.43 -3.61
N ILE A 26 -8.96 -12.52 -2.91
CA ILE A 26 -8.94 -12.50 -1.45
C ILE A 26 -10.00 -11.51 -0.96
N SER A 27 -10.90 -11.95 -0.08
CA SER A 27 -11.92 -11.07 0.50
C SER A 27 -11.31 -10.12 1.53
N VAL A 28 -11.86 -8.91 1.68
CA VAL A 28 -11.49 -7.93 2.72
C VAL A 28 -11.56 -8.54 4.13
N ASN A 29 -12.45 -9.50 4.36
CA ASN A 29 -12.67 -10.15 5.65
C ASN A 29 -11.93 -11.49 5.81
N ASP A 30 -11.09 -11.87 4.84
CA ASP A 30 -10.34 -13.13 4.91
C ASP A 30 -9.32 -13.10 6.09
N PRO A 31 -9.27 -14.14 6.95
CA PRO A 31 -8.25 -14.25 7.99
C PRO A 31 -6.80 -14.21 7.50
N PHE A 32 -6.58 -14.45 6.20
CA PHE A 32 -5.31 -14.27 5.50
C PHE A 32 -4.60 -12.97 5.89
N TRP A 33 -5.31 -11.84 5.94
CA TRP A 33 -4.71 -10.54 6.21
C TRP A 33 -4.00 -10.48 7.55
N ASN A 34 -4.51 -11.18 8.57
CA ASN A 34 -3.89 -11.21 9.89
C ASN A 34 -2.51 -11.87 9.84
N GLN A 35 -2.38 -12.95 9.06
CA GLN A 35 -1.12 -13.67 8.90
C GLN A 35 -0.18 -12.93 7.96
N PHE A 36 -0.69 -12.49 6.80
CA PHE A 36 0.09 -11.77 5.80
C PHE A 36 0.72 -10.48 6.34
N LEU A 37 -0.06 -9.67 7.07
CA LEU A 37 0.39 -8.37 7.60
C LEU A 37 1.18 -8.50 8.91
N SER A 38 1.19 -9.68 9.54
CA SER A 38 2.03 -9.93 10.72
C SER A 38 3.52 -10.08 10.38
N PHE A 39 3.82 -10.30 9.10
CA PHE A 39 5.18 -10.42 8.60
C PHE A 39 5.96 -9.11 8.81
N ARG A 40 7.22 -9.22 9.24
CA ARG A 40 8.06 -8.04 9.50
C ARG A 40 8.97 -7.70 8.33
N LEU A 41 8.47 -6.85 7.42
CA LEU A 41 9.32 -6.12 6.50
C LEU A 41 9.77 -4.82 7.14
N GLN A 42 11.08 -4.59 7.19
CA GLN A 42 11.61 -3.29 7.58
C GLN A 42 11.64 -2.38 6.37
N SER A 43 11.12 -1.16 6.52
CA SER A 43 11.32 -0.11 5.52
C SER A 43 12.83 0.07 5.26
N PRO A 44 13.27 0.17 4.00
CA PRO A 44 14.67 0.31 3.70
C PRO A 44 15.20 1.65 4.22
N PHE A 45 16.21 1.61 5.07
CA PHE A 45 16.90 2.81 5.59
C PHE A 45 18.03 3.30 4.66
N THR A 46 18.37 2.55 3.62
CA THR A 46 19.43 2.89 2.65
C THR A 46 18.97 2.60 1.23
N THR A 47 19.54 3.34 0.26
CA THR A 47 19.28 3.10 -1.17
C THR A 47 19.67 1.68 -1.59
N ALA A 48 20.76 1.14 -1.03
CA ALA A 48 21.19 -0.23 -1.31
C ALA A 48 20.13 -1.25 -0.83
N HIS A 49 19.58 -1.06 0.37
CA HIS A 49 18.51 -1.92 0.89
C HIS A 49 17.24 -1.80 0.05
N SER A 50 16.87 -0.57 -0.37
CA SER A 50 15.71 -0.39 -1.26
C SER A 50 15.86 -1.18 -2.56
N LYS A 51 17.03 -1.11 -3.20
CA LYS A 51 17.30 -1.87 -4.43
C LYS A 51 17.18 -3.38 -4.23
N LEU A 52 17.69 -3.89 -3.11
CA LEU A 52 17.59 -5.32 -2.80
C LEU A 52 16.14 -5.78 -2.60
N ILE A 53 15.30 -4.94 -1.99
CA ILE A 53 13.85 -5.22 -1.87
C ILE A 53 13.21 -5.22 -3.26
N ASP A 54 13.48 -4.19 -4.07
CA ASP A 54 12.94 -4.08 -5.43
C ASP A 54 13.32 -5.32 -6.28
N GLU A 55 14.59 -5.74 -6.25
CA GLU A 55 15.08 -6.94 -6.95
C GLU A 55 14.42 -8.23 -6.42
N SER A 56 14.27 -8.36 -5.10
CA SER A 56 13.71 -9.55 -4.47
C SER A 56 12.21 -9.70 -4.70
N CYS A 57 11.49 -8.58 -4.84
CA CYS A 57 10.06 -8.54 -5.09
C CYS A 57 9.69 -8.53 -6.58
N SER A 58 10.65 -8.30 -7.48
CA SER A 58 10.41 -8.16 -8.93
C SER A 58 9.53 -9.25 -9.54
N ILE A 59 9.80 -10.53 -9.24
CA ILE A 59 9.01 -11.67 -9.76
C ILE A 59 7.56 -11.62 -9.25
N PHE A 60 7.37 -11.32 -7.96
CA PHE A 60 6.03 -11.20 -7.39
C PHE A 60 5.26 -10.03 -8.00
N LEU A 61 5.92 -8.90 -8.23
CA LEU A 61 5.31 -7.70 -8.83
C LEU A 61 4.90 -7.94 -10.29
N GLN A 62 5.73 -8.64 -11.08
CA GLN A 62 5.38 -9.04 -12.45
C GLN A 62 4.19 -10.01 -12.47
N GLN A 63 4.16 -10.98 -11.56
CA GLN A 63 3.02 -11.88 -11.43
C GLN A 63 1.75 -11.13 -10.99
N PHE A 64 1.91 -10.19 -10.05
CA PHE A 64 0.82 -9.37 -9.55
C PHE A 64 0.22 -8.50 -10.65
N GLU A 65 1.04 -7.88 -11.49
CA GLU A 65 0.61 -7.09 -12.65
C GLU A 65 -0.29 -7.91 -13.59
N ALA A 66 0.06 -9.17 -13.86
CA ALA A 66 -0.73 -10.04 -14.73
C ALA A 66 -2.08 -10.47 -14.12
N ASN A 67 -2.12 -10.68 -12.80
CA ASN A 67 -3.25 -11.29 -12.11
C ASN A 67 -4.22 -10.26 -11.50
N ASN A 68 -3.70 -9.13 -11.01
CA ASN A 68 -4.48 -8.12 -10.28
C ASN A 68 -5.64 -7.51 -11.08
N PRO A 69 -5.60 -7.33 -12.42
CA PRO A 69 -6.77 -6.90 -13.18
C PRO A 69 -7.99 -7.82 -13.02
N LYS A 70 -7.79 -9.09 -12.67
CA LYS A 70 -8.87 -10.06 -12.44
C LYS A 70 -9.19 -10.21 -10.95
N THR A 71 -8.18 -10.18 -10.07
CA THR A 71 -8.39 -10.43 -8.65
C THR A 71 -8.77 -9.19 -7.85
N ASN A 72 -8.31 -8.01 -8.28
CA ASN A 72 -8.35 -6.75 -7.55
C ASN A 72 -7.80 -6.81 -6.11
N ASN A 73 -6.86 -7.71 -5.84
CA ASN A 73 -6.25 -7.84 -4.50
C ASN A 73 -5.58 -6.54 -4.04
N TYR A 74 -5.14 -5.67 -4.97
CA TYR A 74 -4.65 -4.33 -4.66
C TYR A 74 -5.74 -3.44 -4.05
N GLY A 75 -6.89 -3.35 -4.70
CA GLY A 75 -8.03 -2.59 -4.20
C GLY A 75 -8.52 -3.13 -2.85
N THR A 76 -8.60 -4.46 -2.71
CA THR A 76 -8.92 -5.10 -1.43
C THR A 76 -7.91 -4.74 -0.34
N LEU A 77 -6.61 -4.70 -0.64
CA LEU A 77 -5.59 -4.30 0.34
C LEU A 77 -5.74 -2.83 0.76
N ILE A 78 -6.17 -1.93 -0.13
CA ILE A 78 -6.50 -0.54 0.23
C ILE A 78 -7.66 -0.51 1.22
N GLU A 79 -8.72 -1.29 0.98
CA GLU A 79 -9.87 -1.36 1.90
C GLU A 79 -9.46 -1.93 3.27
N VAL A 80 -8.60 -2.96 3.28
CA VAL A 80 -8.02 -3.51 4.52
C VAL A 80 -7.20 -2.45 5.25
N PHE A 81 -6.36 -1.69 4.55
CA PHE A 81 -5.61 -0.57 5.13
C PHE A 81 -6.55 0.47 5.74
N ILE A 82 -7.61 0.89 5.04
CA ILE A 82 -8.58 1.88 5.55
C ILE A 82 -9.25 1.38 6.83
N ARG A 83 -9.64 0.10 6.88
CA ARG A 83 -10.21 -0.52 8.08
C ARG A 83 -9.21 -0.50 9.25
N LEU A 84 -7.97 -0.91 9.01
CA LEU A 84 -6.91 -0.93 10.02
C LEU A 84 -6.57 0.48 10.52
N ALA A 85 -6.40 1.44 9.61
CA ALA A 85 -6.13 2.84 9.95
C ALA A 85 -7.28 3.48 10.74
N THR A 86 -8.53 3.05 10.50
CA THR A 86 -9.68 3.46 11.31
C THR A 86 -9.58 2.88 12.72
N ALA A 87 -9.29 1.58 12.84
CA ALA A 87 -9.10 0.94 14.14
C ALA A 87 -7.97 1.58 14.95
N VAL A 88 -6.82 1.93 14.35
CA VAL A 88 -5.72 2.63 15.07
C VAL A 88 -6.15 3.99 15.62
N ARG A 89 -7.06 4.69 14.92
CA ARG A 89 -7.59 5.98 15.38
C ARG A 89 -8.57 5.83 16.53
N ASP A 90 -9.40 4.79 16.47
CA ASP A 90 -10.45 4.53 17.47
C ASP A 90 -9.86 3.89 18.74
N GLU A 91 -8.87 3.01 18.58
CA GLU A 91 -8.19 2.26 19.64
C GLU A 91 -6.71 2.68 19.71
N CYS A 92 -6.45 3.76 20.43
CA CYS A 92 -5.10 4.29 20.64
C CYS A 92 -4.23 3.26 21.40
N ASP A 93 -2.98 3.04 20.95
CA ASP A 93 -1.95 2.16 21.54
C ASP A 93 -2.05 0.64 21.27
N ASP A 94 -2.85 0.19 20.30
CA ASP A 94 -2.70 -1.20 19.80
C ASP A 94 -1.47 -1.32 18.88
N ASN A 95 -0.36 -1.78 19.47
CA ASN A 95 0.90 -2.04 18.78
C ASN A 95 0.77 -3.07 17.63
N ILE A 96 -0.14 -4.03 17.73
CA ILE A 96 -0.34 -5.05 16.69
C ILE A 96 -1.09 -4.45 15.52
N VAL A 97 -2.20 -3.75 15.77
CA VAL A 97 -3.01 -3.13 14.70
C VAL A 97 -2.21 -2.00 14.04
N THR A 98 -1.47 -1.20 14.82
CA THR A 98 -0.57 -0.17 14.26
C THR A 98 0.47 -0.78 13.35
N TRP A 99 1.06 -1.92 13.75
CA TRP A 99 2.02 -2.64 12.94
C TRP A 99 1.40 -3.19 11.66
N GLN A 100 0.24 -3.85 11.73
CA GLN A 100 -0.45 -4.36 10.54
C GLN A 100 -0.85 -3.22 9.59
N THR A 101 -1.26 -2.07 10.12
CA THR A 101 -1.55 -0.85 9.34
C THR A 101 -0.30 -0.40 8.59
N TYR A 102 0.85 -0.36 9.27
CA TYR A 102 2.13 -0.04 8.66
C TYR A 102 2.51 -1.05 7.56
N SER A 103 2.40 -2.36 7.83
CA SER A 103 2.72 -3.43 6.86
C SER A 103 1.87 -3.33 5.60
N ALA A 104 0.55 -3.10 5.76
CA ALA A 104 -0.36 -2.94 4.65
C ALA A 104 0.05 -1.74 3.78
N LEU A 105 0.36 -0.62 4.43
CA LEU A 105 0.76 0.59 3.74
C LEU A 105 2.10 0.46 3.02
N PHE A 106 3.07 -0.23 3.63
CA PHE A 106 4.36 -0.52 3.02
C PHE A 106 4.20 -1.34 1.73
N ILE A 107 3.39 -2.40 1.77
CA ILE A 107 3.09 -3.22 0.59
C ILE A 107 2.39 -2.39 -0.50
N LEU A 108 1.39 -1.58 -0.12
CA LEU A 108 0.71 -0.67 -1.05
C LEU A 108 1.68 0.29 -1.73
N ARG A 109 2.63 0.87 -0.98
CA ARG A 109 3.64 1.77 -1.56
C ARG A 109 4.58 1.03 -2.51
N CYS A 110 5.05 -0.17 -2.15
CA CYS A 110 5.92 -0.96 -3.03
C CYS A 110 5.24 -1.23 -4.39
N ILE A 111 3.97 -1.62 -4.37
CA ILE A 111 3.19 -1.88 -5.58
C ILE A 111 2.92 -0.58 -6.35
N THR A 112 2.52 0.49 -5.66
CA THR A 112 2.29 1.81 -6.28
C THR A 112 3.55 2.30 -6.99
N LYS A 113 4.70 2.23 -6.31
CA LYS A 113 5.99 2.63 -6.86
C LYS A 113 6.33 1.81 -8.11
N TYR A 114 6.18 0.48 -8.05
CA TYR A 114 6.41 -0.38 -9.21
C TYR A 114 5.58 0.07 -10.41
N PHE A 115 4.26 0.24 -10.24
CA PHE A 115 3.39 0.67 -11.34
C PHE A 115 3.72 2.06 -11.88
N ILE A 116 4.14 3.00 -11.03
CA ILE A 116 4.60 4.34 -11.46
C ILE A 116 5.90 4.25 -12.28
N GLU A 117 6.79 3.31 -11.95
CA GLU A 117 8.06 3.12 -12.65
C GLU A 117 7.90 2.42 -14.00
N ILE A 118 6.93 1.50 -14.12
CA ILE A 118 6.73 0.71 -15.35
C ILE A 118 5.71 1.32 -16.31
N ASP A 119 4.81 2.19 -15.85
CA ASP A 119 3.67 2.64 -16.65
C ASP A 119 3.22 4.08 -16.36
N SER A 120 2.33 4.60 -17.22
CA SER A 120 1.66 5.89 -17.09
C SER A 120 0.48 5.84 -16.11
N GLU A 121 0.11 7.01 -15.55
CA GLU A 121 -1.03 7.16 -14.62
C GLU A 121 -2.34 6.55 -15.16
N GLN A 122 -2.56 6.59 -16.47
CA GLN A 122 -3.77 6.08 -17.12
C GLN A 122 -3.96 4.57 -16.93
N ASN A 123 -2.86 3.82 -16.81
CA ASN A 123 -2.90 2.38 -16.58
C ASN A 123 -2.86 2.02 -15.08
N LEU A 124 -2.49 2.98 -14.23
CA LEU A 124 -2.56 2.85 -12.78
C LEU A 124 -3.99 3.04 -12.26
N TYR A 125 -4.73 4.00 -12.81
CA TYR A 125 -6.06 4.40 -12.34
C TYR A 125 -7.08 3.25 -12.23
N PRO A 126 -7.15 2.28 -13.17
CA PRO A 126 -8.08 1.14 -13.08
C PRO A 126 -7.92 0.31 -11.80
N TYR A 127 -6.72 0.25 -11.21
CA TYR A 127 -6.47 -0.46 -9.96
C TYR A 127 -7.07 0.22 -8.72
N PHE A 128 -7.53 1.46 -8.86
CA PHE A 128 -8.18 2.24 -7.82
C PHE A 128 -9.69 2.39 -8.04
N LEU A 129 -10.27 1.55 -8.89
CA LEU A 129 -11.72 1.49 -9.07
C LEU A 129 -12.32 0.42 -8.14
N PRO A 130 -13.45 0.71 -7.48
CA PRO A 130 -14.17 -0.32 -6.71
C PRO A 130 -14.66 -1.43 -7.64
N GLN A 131 -14.74 -2.68 -7.14
CA GLN A 131 -15.26 -3.81 -7.94
C GLN A 131 -16.74 -3.64 -8.30
N ASP A 132 -17.52 -3.03 -7.40
CA ASP A 132 -18.92 -2.72 -7.62
C ASP A 132 -19.08 -1.24 -8.03
N ASN A 133 -19.80 -1.00 -9.12
CA ASN A 133 -20.07 0.32 -9.73
C ASN A 133 -20.90 1.30 -8.84
N SER A 134 -20.87 1.15 -7.51
CA SER A 134 -21.59 2.01 -6.57
C SER A 134 -20.71 3.15 -6.07
N ASP A 135 -21.16 4.36 -6.40
CA ASP A 135 -20.64 5.68 -6.01
C ASP A 135 -19.23 6.06 -6.46
N ARG A 136 -19.19 7.12 -7.29
CA ARG A 136 -18.06 7.62 -8.08
C ARG A 136 -16.99 8.35 -7.26
N VAL A 137 -16.82 8.01 -5.99
CA VAL A 137 -15.63 8.43 -5.23
C VAL A 137 -14.61 7.31 -5.40
N SER A 138 -13.58 7.56 -6.22
CA SER A 138 -12.55 6.55 -6.48
C SER A 138 -11.94 6.06 -5.17
N LEU A 139 -11.63 4.77 -5.09
CA LEU A 139 -10.95 4.17 -3.93
C LEU A 139 -9.65 4.92 -3.61
N LEU A 140 -9.01 5.49 -4.64
CA LEU A 140 -7.90 6.44 -4.52
C LEU A 140 -8.22 7.66 -3.66
N SER A 141 -9.38 8.29 -3.83
CA SER A 141 -9.79 9.44 -3.03
C SER A 141 -9.92 9.07 -1.56
N PHE A 142 -10.57 7.94 -1.25
CA PHE A 142 -10.66 7.42 0.12
C PHE A 142 -9.31 7.01 0.70
N PHE A 143 -8.44 6.45 -0.13
CA PHE A 143 -7.08 6.09 0.25
C PHE A 143 -6.28 7.33 0.65
N VAL A 144 -6.23 8.34 -0.22
CA VAL A 144 -5.55 9.62 0.05
C VAL A 144 -6.14 10.30 1.28
N ASP A 145 -7.46 10.34 1.42
CA ASP A 145 -8.12 10.90 2.61
C ASP A 145 -7.67 10.20 3.90
N ASN A 146 -7.58 8.86 3.87
CA ASN A 146 -7.09 8.10 5.02
C ASN A 146 -5.60 8.31 5.30
N LEU A 147 -4.75 8.54 4.29
CA LEU A 147 -3.35 8.90 4.50
C LEU A 147 -3.24 10.24 5.26
N PHE A 148 -3.99 11.27 4.82
CA PHE A 148 -4.03 12.56 5.53
C PHE A 148 -4.60 12.40 6.96
N ARG A 149 -5.71 11.69 7.14
CA ARG A 149 -6.29 11.42 8.46
C ARG A 149 -5.32 10.70 9.39
N THR A 150 -4.58 9.71 8.89
CA THR A 150 -3.57 8.98 9.67
C THR A 150 -2.46 9.94 10.13
N THR A 151 -2.12 10.94 9.32
CA THR A 151 -1.10 11.95 9.68
C THR A 151 -1.57 12.90 10.80
N ILE A 152 -2.85 13.28 10.81
CA ILE A 152 -3.38 14.30 11.73
C ILE A 152 -4.05 13.73 12.98
N ALA A 153 -4.64 12.53 12.91
CA ALA A 153 -5.48 11.98 13.96
C ALA A 153 -4.73 11.03 14.90
N ILE A 154 -3.62 10.45 14.45
CA ILE A 154 -2.78 9.57 15.28
C ILE A 154 -1.66 10.42 15.87
N PRO A 155 -1.43 10.37 17.20
CA PRO A 155 -0.33 11.10 17.82
C PRO A 155 1.01 10.52 17.39
N VAL A 156 2.01 11.39 17.22
CA VAL A 156 3.37 10.97 16.85
C VAL A 156 4.09 10.48 18.10
N GLU A 157 4.11 9.17 18.28
CA GLU A 157 4.73 8.47 19.40
C GLU A 157 5.64 7.34 18.91
N SER A 158 6.37 6.70 19.82
CA SER A 158 7.31 5.62 19.45
C SER A 158 6.62 4.45 18.73
N TYR A 159 5.36 4.14 19.06
CA TYR A 159 4.61 3.06 18.43
C TYR A 159 4.08 3.43 17.03
N SER A 160 3.76 4.71 16.79
CA SER A 160 3.17 5.20 15.53
C SER A 160 4.19 5.82 14.58
N TYR A 161 5.41 6.11 15.03
CA TYR A 161 6.44 6.81 14.24
C TYR A 161 6.70 6.16 12.87
N ALA A 162 6.85 4.82 12.85
CA ALA A 162 7.08 4.09 11.60
C ALA A 162 5.89 4.21 10.64
N LEU A 163 4.66 4.19 11.17
CA LEU A 163 3.45 4.39 10.38
C LEU A 163 3.42 5.79 9.76
N HIS A 164 3.74 6.85 10.53
CA HIS A 164 3.81 8.20 9.99
C HIS A 164 4.83 8.35 8.87
N LEU A 165 6.04 7.79 9.05
CA LEU A 165 7.07 7.83 8.02
C LEU A 165 6.60 7.14 6.73
N GLU A 166 5.91 6.01 6.88
CA GLU A 166 5.40 5.24 5.74
C GLU A 166 4.24 5.96 5.02
N VAL A 167 3.37 6.66 5.76
CA VAL A 167 2.35 7.56 5.19
C VAL A 167 2.99 8.64 4.34
N LEU A 168 4.00 9.34 4.87
CA LEU A 168 4.70 10.38 4.12
C LEU A 168 5.38 9.83 2.87
N ASN A 169 6.06 8.67 2.97
CA ASN A 169 6.68 8.02 1.82
C ASN A 169 5.65 7.61 0.76
N THR A 170 4.46 7.19 1.17
CA THR A 170 3.37 6.80 0.26
C THR A 170 2.80 8.02 -0.45
N LEU A 171 2.55 9.11 0.28
CA LEU A 171 2.11 10.38 -0.30
C LEU A 171 3.14 10.92 -1.32
N LEU A 172 4.43 10.86 -0.97
CA LEU A 172 5.52 11.24 -1.88
C LEU A 172 5.56 10.35 -3.13
N SER A 173 5.36 9.04 -2.97
CA SER A 173 5.34 8.10 -4.10
C SER A 173 4.17 8.42 -5.04
N LEU A 174 2.96 8.64 -4.52
CA LEU A 174 1.80 9.03 -5.31
C LEU A 174 2.01 10.36 -6.05
N LEU A 175 2.58 11.37 -5.38
CA LEU A 175 2.86 12.68 -6.01
C LEU A 175 3.98 12.60 -7.05
N SER A 176 4.92 11.66 -6.90
CA SER A 176 6.02 11.46 -7.84
C SER A 176 5.56 11.08 -9.24
N ILE A 177 4.33 10.59 -9.41
CA ILE A 177 3.75 10.29 -10.72
C ILE A 177 3.78 11.51 -11.66
N GLN A 178 3.65 12.73 -11.12
CA GLN A 178 3.74 13.96 -11.90
C GLN A 178 5.13 14.25 -12.45
N MET A 179 6.19 13.72 -11.82
CA MET A 179 7.55 13.83 -12.34
C MET A 179 7.78 12.91 -13.54
N CYS A 180 7.01 11.83 -13.64
CA CYS A 180 7.09 10.85 -14.71
C CYS A 180 6.04 11.10 -15.81
N ALA A 181 4.98 11.85 -15.51
CA ALA A 181 3.94 12.21 -16.46
C ALA A 181 4.45 13.18 -17.53
N LYS A 182 4.15 12.88 -18.79
CA LYS A 182 4.38 13.79 -19.93
C LYS A 182 3.28 14.85 -20.06
N GLU A 183 2.17 14.65 -19.35
CA GLU A 183 0.95 15.46 -19.43
C GLU A 183 0.95 16.54 -18.32
N ALA A 184 0.17 17.60 -18.51
CA ALA A 184 0.07 18.67 -17.53
C ALA A 184 -0.59 18.18 -16.23
N ALA A 185 -0.07 18.59 -15.08
CA ALA A 185 -0.54 18.13 -13.76
C ALA A 185 -2.04 18.35 -13.49
N LEU A 186 -2.66 19.32 -14.16
CA LEU A 186 -4.09 19.59 -14.07
C LEU A 186 -4.99 18.47 -14.63
N ILE A 187 -4.42 17.56 -15.43
CA ILE A 187 -5.13 16.41 -16.02
C ILE A 187 -5.09 15.19 -15.09
N SER A 188 -4.11 15.15 -14.18
CA SER A 188 -3.95 14.02 -13.26
C SER A 188 -5.07 13.94 -12.23
N ALA A 189 -5.70 12.77 -12.18
CA ALA A 189 -6.72 12.47 -11.19
C ALA A 189 -6.10 12.45 -9.78
N ILE A 190 -4.89 11.89 -9.65
CA ILE A 190 -4.15 11.87 -8.38
C ILE A 190 -3.87 13.31 -7.93
N TYR A 191 -3.28 14.14 -8.79
CA TYR A 191 -2.96 15.53 -8.43
C TYR A 191 -4.20 16.34 -8.06
N SER A 192 -5.29 16.20 -8.82
CA SER A 192 -6.56 16.87 -8.51
C SER A 192 -7.10 16.47 -7.13
N ILE A 193 -7.08 15.18 -6.79
CA ILE A 193 -7.51 14.69 -5.46
C ILE A 193 -6.69 15.33 -4.35
N PHE A 194 -5.37 15.41 -4.50
CA PHE A 194 -4.48 16.02 -3.52
C PHE A 194 -4.75 17.54 -3.37
N MET A 195 -4.91 18.25 -4.48
CA MET A 195 -5.16 19.71 -4.45
C MET A 195 -6.52 20.07 -3.84
N HIS A 196 -7.49 19.15 -3.86
CA HIS A 196 -8.77 19.32 -3.15
C HIS A 196 -8.69 19.04 -1.64
N ARG A 197 -7.54 18.60 -1.13
CA ARG A 197 -7.32 18.23 0.28
C ARG A 197 -6.31 19.12 1.01
N LEU A 198 -5.57 19.96 0.28
CA LEU A 198 -4.74 21.05 0.81
C LEU A 198 -5.57 22.33 0.99
#